data_AF-T1BP08-F1
#
_entry.id   AF-T1BP08-F1
#
_cell.length_a   1.000
_cell.length_b   1.000
_cell.length_c   1.000
_cell.angle_alpha   90.00
_cell.angle_beta   90.00
_cell.angle_gamma   90.00
#
_symmetry.space_group_name_H-M   'P 1'
#
loop_
_entity.id
_entity.type
_entity.pdbx_description
1 polymer ?
#
loop_
_entity_poly.entity_id
_entity_poly.type
_entity_poly.pdbx_seq_one_letter_code
_entity_poly.pdbx_strand_id
1 'polypeptide(L)'
;DVDLVVGHLAHLLPIRDTIVLRCHPLELERRLARARRGSARERADNVIAEATDAILFEAIETGGRVWEIDTTGLDPDAVARRVAGRIARRGPSRYGRVDWLSDPAVTEELLRLGP
;
A
#
# COMPACT_ATOMS: atom_id res chain seq x y z
N ASP A 1 -19.47 15.29 -6.42
CA ASP A 1 -18.42 15.48 -5.42
C ASP A 1 -18.10 14.19 -4.70
N VAL A 2 -16.82 13.97 -4.40
CA VAL A 2 -16.29 12.81 -3.67
C VAL A 2 -15.39 13.36 -2.57
N ASP A 3 -15.64 12.95 -1.34
CA ASP A 3 -14.76 13.27 -0.21
C ASP A 3 -13.62 12.25 -0.14
N LEU A 4 -12.40 12.74 0.11
CA LEU A 4 -11.21 11.91 0.24
C LEU A 4 -10.62 12.05 1.63
N VAL A 5 -10.40 10.90 2.27
CA VAL A 5 -9.64 10.80 3.51
C VAL A 5 -8.36 10.03 3.22
N VAL A 6 -7.21 10.59 3.61
CA VAL A 6 -5.90 9.99 3.37
C VAL A 6 -5.24 9.70 4.71
N GLY A 7 -4.87 8.44 4.92
CA GLY A 7 -4.16 8.00 6.12
C GLY A 7 -4.02 6.48 6.15
N HIS A 8 -3.01 5.98 6.87
CA HIS A 8 -2.75 4.55 6.99
C HIS A 8 -3.75 3.81 7.89
N LEU A 9 -4.67 4.54 8.55
CA LEU A 9 -5.80 4.00 9.32
C LEU A 9 -7.16 4.36 8.68
N ALA A 10 -7.16 4.99 7.51
CA ALA A 10 -8.39 5.53 6.91
C ALA A 10 -9.40 4.43 6.56
N HIS A 11 -8.93 3.21 6.29
CA HIS A 11 -9.79 2.05 6.03
C HIS A 11 -10.62 1.62 7.24
N LEU A 12 -10.21 1.97 8.46
CA LEU A 12 -10.96 1.64 9.68
C LEU A 12 -12.14 2.58 9.95
N LEU A 13 -12.26 3.65 9.17
CA LEU A 13 -13.41 4.55 9.24
C LEU A 13 -14.65 3.89 8.63
N PRO A 14 -15.88 4.36 8.94
CA PRO A 14 -17.12 3.84 8.34
C PRO A 14 -17.29 4.26 6.87
N ILE A 15 -16.33 3.91 6.02
CA ILE A 15 -16.27 4.19 4.59
C ILE A 15 -16.52 2.91 3.78
N ARG A 16 -17.07 3.06 2.57
CA ARG A 16 -17.48 1.92 1.73
C ARG A 16 -16.53 1.61 0.57
N ASP A 17 -15.59 2.51 0.31
CA ASP A 17 -14.71 2.53 -0.86
C ASP A 17 -13.29 2.85 -0.37
N THR A 18 -12.38 1.88 -0.47
CA THR A 18 -10.98 2.01 -0.02
C THR A 18 -10.04 1.77 -1.19
N ILE A 19 -9.03 2.63 -1.33
CA ILE A 19 -7.93 2.45 -2.28
C ILE A 19 -6.65 2.26 -1.49
N VAL A 20 -6.05 1.07 -1.61
CA VAL A 20 -4.77 0.75 -0.99
C VAL A 20 -3.66 1.00 -2.02
N LEU A 21 -2.78 1.95 -1.70
CA LEU A 21 -1.58 2.23 -2.49
C LEU A 21 -0.47 1.27 -2.04
N ARG A 22 0.04 0.50 -3.00
CA ARG A 22 1.12 -0.47 -2.80
C ARG A 22 2.41 0.06 -3.39
N CYS A 23 3.54 -0.42 -2.92
CA CYS A 23 4.84 -0.05 -3.45
C CYS A 23 5.82 -1.20 -3.18
N HIS A 24 6.71 -1.47 -4.12
CA HIS A 24 7.76 -2.46 -3.93
C HIS A 24 8.48 -2.22 -2.59
N PRO A 25 8.61 -3.21 -1.68
CA PRO A 25 9.09 -3.00 -0.32
C PRO A 25 10.47 -2.32 -0.24
N LEU A 26 11.41 -2.73 -1.10
CA LEU A 26 12.74 -2.09 -1.19
C LEU A 26 12.69 -0.65 -1.72
N GLU A 27 11.69 -0.30 -2.54
CA GLU A 27 11.48 1.09 -2.96
C GLU A 27 10.88 1.91 -1.82
N LEU A 28 9.92 1.34 -1.08
CA LEU A 28 9.30 1.95 0.10
C LEU A 28 10.36 2.29 1.15
N GLU A 29 11.25 1.35 1.47
CA GLU A 29 12.35 1.57 2.41
C GLU A 29 13.20 2.78 2.02
N ARG A 30 13.64 2.83 0.76
CA ARG A 30 14.45 3.94 0.22
C ARG A 30 13.69 5.26 0.28
N ARG A 31 12.38 5.27 -0.02
CA ARG A 31 11.53 6.47 0.07
C ARG A 31 11.43 6.97 1.51
N LEU A 32 11.15 6.09 2.47
CA LEU A 32 11.06 6.42 3.89
C LEU A 32 12.40 6.94 4.44
N ALA A 33 13.52 6.30 4.08
CA ALA A 33 14.86 6.73 4.48
C ALA A 33 15.21 8.12 3.91
N ARG A 34 14.98 8.35 2.60
CA ARG A 34 15.19 9.67 1.97
C ARG A 34 14.34 10.76 2.61
N ALA A 35 13.10 10.45 2.95
CA ALA A 35 12.18 11.38 3.60
C ALA A 35 12.43 11.55 5.11
N ARG A 36 13.44 10.85 5.69
CA ARG A 36 13.76 10.84 7.13
C ARG A 36 12.54 10.53 8.01
N ARG A 37 11.71 9.60 7.55
CA ARG A 37 10.51 9.16 8.28
C ARG A 37 10.87 8.04 9.25
N GLY A 38 10.65 8.29 10.54
CA GLY A 38 10.90 7.33 11.62
C GLY A 38 12.37 6.93 11.80
N SER A 39 12.60 6.06 12.77
CA SER A 39 13.83 5.31 13.02
C SER A 39 14.03 4.20 11.97
N ALA A 40 15.21 3.58 11.97
CA ALA A 40 15.47 2.43 11.11
C ALA A 40 14.50 1.27 11.40
N ARG A 41 14.19 1.03 12.68
CA ARG A 41 13.25 0.00 13.10
C ARG A 41 11.82 0.28 12.63
N GLU A 42 11.32 1.49 12.83
CA GLU A 42 9.97 1.86 12.34
C GLU A 42 9.84 1.74 10.82
N ARG A 43 10.91 2.02 10.06
CA ARG A 43 10.91 1.80 8.61
C ARG A 43 10.87 0.31 8.27
N ALA A 44 11.64 -0.52 8.97
CA ALA A 44 11.61 -1.97 8.79
C ALA A 44 10.21 -2.55 9.05
N ASP A 45 9.53 -2.11 10.11
CA ASP A 45 8.17 -2.52 10.43
C ASP A 45 7.19 -2.20 9.27
N ASN A 46 7.34 -1.01 8.64
CA ASN A 46 6.54 -0.64 7.46
C ASN A 46 6.88 -1.48 6.22
N VAL A 47 8.15 -1.84 6.02
CA VAL A 47 8.58 -2.70 4.90
C VAL A 47 8.01 -4.11 5.07
N ILE A 48 8.05 -4.66 6.28
CA ILE A 48 7.45 -5.95 6.60
C ILE A 48 5.94 -5.90 6.36
N ALA A 49 5.25 -4.89 6.87
CA ALA A 49 3.81 -4.72 6.69
C ALA A 49 3.39 -4.62 5.21
N GLU A 50 4.18 -3.93 4.38
CA GLU A 50 3.94 -3.86 2.93
C GLU A 50 4.16 -5.22 2.26
N ALA A 51 5.25 -5.92 2.61
CA ALA A 51 5.58 -7.21 2.02
C ALA A 51 4.58 -8.32 2.38
N THR A 52 3.94 -8.23 3.55
CA THR A 52 2.95 -9.20 4.04
C THR A 52 1.49 -8.81 3.76
N ASP A 53 1.27 -7.79 2.94
CA ASP A 53 -0.07 -7.28 2.59
C ASP A 53 -0.91 -6.79 3.80
N ALA A 54 -0.30 -6.43 4.93
CA ALA A 54 -1.02 -6.19 6.19
C ALA A 54 -2.17 -5.18 6.05
N ILE A 55 -1.89 -3.99 5.49
CA ILE A 55 -2.91 -2.94 5.28
C ILE A 55 -3.96 -3.36 4.24
N LEU A 56 -3.56 -4.12 3.22
CA LEU A 56 -4.52 -4.62 2.23
C LEU A 56 -5.49 -5.62 2.86
N PHE A 57 -4.97 -6.52 3.69
CA PHE A 57 -5.78 -7.51 4.41
C PHE A 57 -6.76 -6.82 5.37
N GLU A 58 -6.29 -5.88 6.19
CA GLU A 58 -7.15 -5.09 7.08
C GLU A 58 -8.25 -4.37 6.29
N ALA A 59 -7.94 -3.77 5.14
CA ALA A 59 -8.93 -3.11 4.30
C ALA A 59 -9.99 -4.08 3.76
N ILE A 60 -9.61 -5.32 3.41
CA ILE A 60 -10.55 -6.35 2.94
C ILE A 60 -11.49 -6.79 4.07
N GLU A 61 -10.97 -6.95 5.29
CA GLU A 61 -11.76 -7.40 6.45
C GLU A 61 -12.90 -6.42 6.82
N THR A 62 -12.80 -5.15 6.42
CA THR A 62 -13.89 -4.16 6.60
C THR A 62 -15.17 -4.51 5.84
N GLY A 63 -15.11 -5.39 4.84
CA GLY A 63 -16.24 -5.74 3.98
C GLY A 63 -16.63 -4.68 2.95
N GLY A 64 -15.87 -3.59 2.84
CA GLY A 64 -16.04 -2.55 1.82
C GLY A 64 -15.53 -2.95 0.43
N ARG A 65 -15.72 -2.06 -0.57
CA ARG A 65 -15.04 -2.21 -1.86
C ARG A 65 -13.60 -1.78 -1.73
N VAL A 66 -12.68 -2.65 -2.15
CA VAL A 66 -11.24 -2.41 -2.06
C VAL A 66 -10.64 -2.45 -3.46
N TRP A 67 -9.84 -1.43 -3.78
CA TRP A 67 -8.97 -1.46 -4.95
C TRP A 67 -7.53 -1.28 -4.54
N GLU A 68 -6.69 -2.10 -5.13
CA GLU A 68 -5.25 -2.03 -5.02
C GLU A 68 -4.66 -1.26 -6.22
N ILE A 69 -3.67 -0.42 -5.94
CA ILE A 69 -2.87 0.28 -6.95
C ILE A 69 -1.40 0.12 -6.60
N ASP A 70 -0.65 -0.60 -7.44
CA ASP A 70 0.80 -0.56 -7.40
C ASP A 70 1.32 0.79 -7.92
N THR A 71 2.11 1.45 -7.08
CA THR A 71 2.72 2.76 -7.31
C THR A 71 4.23 2.69 -7.58
N THR A 72 4.79 1.49 -7.66
CA THR A 72 6.21 1.24 -7.94
C THR A 72 6.63 1.94 -9.22
N GLY A 73 7.72 2.72 -9.15
CA GLY A 73 8.24 3.49 -10.28
C GLY A 73 7.34 4.61 -10.83
N LEU A 74 6.21 4.93 -10.18
CA LEU A 74 5.33 6.01 -10.61
C LEU A 74 5.63 7.32 -9.89
N ASP A 75 5.47 8.42 -10.63
CA ASP A 75 5.38 9.76 -10.05
C ASP A 75 3.98 10.02 -9.42
N PRO A 76 3.87 11.04 -8.54
CA PRO A 76 2.61 11.37 -7.88
C PRO A 76 1.44 11.68 -8.83
N ASP A 77 1.69 12.31 -9.97
CA ASP A 77 0.65 12.68 -10.92
C ASP A 77 0.06 11.43 -11.62
N ALA A 78 0.91 10.45 -11.92
CA ALA A 78 0.51 9.17 -12.47
C ALA A 78 -0.33 8.38 -11.46
N VAL A 79 0.06 8.39 -10.17
CA VAL A 79 -0.74 7.79 -9.09
C VAL A 79 -2.09 8.49 -8.97
N ALA A 80 -2.13 9.82 -8.95
CA ALA A 80 -3.36 10.60 -8.85
C ALA A 80 -4.32 10.31 -10.02
N ARG A 81 -3.80 10.22 -11.26
CA ARG A 81 -4.61 9.81 -12.43
C ARG A 81 -5.19 8.40 -12.28
N ARG A 82 -4.42 7.45 -11.75
CA ARG A 82 -4.92 6.08 -11.49
C ARG A 82 -6.01 6.07 -10.43
N VAL A 83 -5.83 6.80 -9.34
CA VAL A 83 -6.82 6.96 -8.27
C VAL A 83 -8.11 7.59 -8.80
N ALA A 84 -8.01 8.72 -9.51
CA ALA A 84 -9.16 9.39 -10.11
C ALA A 84 -9.91 8.48 -11.09
N GLY A 85 -9.18 7.71 -11.91
CA GLY A 85 -9.77 6.73 -12.82
C GLY A 85 -10.52 5.60 -12.09
N ARG A 86 -10.05 5.18 -10.91
CA ARG A 86 -10.77 4.20 -10.07
C ARG A 86 -12.05 4.78 -9.48
N ILE A 87 -11.97 5.99 -8.94
CA ILE A 87 -13.12 6.71 -8.39
C ILE A 87 -14.19 6.90 -9.46
N ALA A 88 -13.81 7.35 -10.67
CA ALA A 88 -14.75 7.60 -11.76
C ALA A 88 -15.45 6.34 -12.27
N ARG A 89 -14.74 5.20 -12.32
CA ARG A 89 -15.30 3.92 -12.79
C ARG A 89 -16.12 3.20 -11.73
N ARG A 90 -15.69 3.29 -10.47
CA ARG A 90 -16.28 2.62 -9.30
C ARG A 90 -16.69 1.16 -9.53
N GLY A 91 -15.80 0.41 -10.20
CA GLY A 91 -16.03 -0.99 -10.55
C GLY A 91 -16.00 -1.95 -9.36
N PRO A 92 -16.10 -3.27 -9.57
CA PRO A 92 -15.96 -4.23 -8.48
C PRO A 92 -14.58 -4.15 -7.83
N SER A 93 -14.45 -4.71 -6.62
CA SER A 93 -13.17 -4.82 -5.91
C SER A 93 -12.10 -5.46 -6.81
N ARG A 94 -10.87 -4.97 -6.70
CA ARG A 94 -9.73 -5.50 -7.47
C ARG A 94 -8.46 -5.36 -6.65
N TYR A 95 -8.06 -6.45 -6.03
CA TYR A 95 -6.89 -6.58 -5.16
C TYR A 95 -6.23 -7.96 -5.35
N GLY A 96 -5.08 -8.19 -4.71
CA GLY A 96 -4.36 -9.46 -4.74
C GLY A 96 -3.65 -9.71 -6.07
N ARG A 97 -3.25 -8.64 -6.77
CA ARG A 97 -2.51 -8.75 -8.05
C ARG A 97 -1.02 -8.55 -7.90
N VAL A 98 -0.60 -8.11 -6.73
CA VAL A 98 0.77 -7.87 -6.35
C VAL A 98 1.14 -8.95 -5.35
N ASP A 99 2.26 -9.62 -5.60
CA ASP A 99 2.83 -10.62 -4.69
C ASP A 99 4.30 -10.26 -4.49
N TRP A 100 4.60 -9.56 -3.40
CA TRP A 100 5.97 -9.16 -3.08
C TRP A 100 6.82 -10.33 -2.57
N LEU A 101 6.20 -11.37 -2.00
CA LEU A 101 6.93 -12.53 -1.50
C LEU A 101 7.44 -13.43 -2.63
N SER A 102 6.89 -13.28 -3.85
CA SER A 102 7.44 -13.90 -5.06
C SER A 102 8.81 -13.33 -5.48
N ASP A 103 9.22 -12.16 -4.98
CA ASP A 103 10.53 -11.57 -5.25
C ASP A 103 11.59 -12.07 -4.24
N PRO A 104 12.65 -12.76 -4.71
CA PRO A 104 13.74 -13.22 -3.85
C PRO A 104 14.42 -12.09 -3.06
N ALA A 105 14.52 -10.88 -3.62
CA ALA A 105 15.16 -9.76 -2.95
C ALA A 105 14.30 -9.24 -1.78
N VAL A 106 12.97 -9.31 -1.90
CA VAL A 106 12.06 -8.97 -0.79
C VAL A 106 12.17 -10.04 0.30
N THR A 107 12.13 -11.32 -0.06
CA THR A 107 12.22 -12.39 0.94
C THR A 107 13.57 -12.42 1.65
N GLU A 108 14.68 -12.16 0.95
CA GLU A 108 16.01 -11.99 1.57
C GLU A 108 16.05 -10.79 2.52
N GLU A 109 15.41 -9.67 2.17
CA GLU A 109 15.27 -8.51 3.05
C GLU A 109 14.52 -8.88 4.34
N LEU A 110 13.37 -9.55 4.23
CA LEU A 110 12.58 -9.98 5.39
C LEU A 110 13.37 -10.91 6.31
N LEU A 111 14.14 -11.85 5.75
CA LEU A 111 15.00 -12.73 6.52
C LEU A 111 16.11 -11.96 7.27
N ARG A 112 16.60 -10.86 6.69
CA ARG A 112 17.61 -10.00 7.32
C ARG A 112 17.02 -9.14 8.44
N LEU A 113 15.80 -8.64 8.26
CA LEU A 113 15.13 -7.81 9.25
C LEU A 113 14.80 -8.60 10.52
N GLY A 114 14.56 -9.92 10.39
CA GLY A 114 14.30 -10.83 11.50
C GLY A 114 13.01 -10.48 12.28
N PRO A 115 12.56 -11.37 13.19
CA PRO A 115 11.63 -10.99 14.25
C PRO A 115 12.28 -10.13 15.34
#